data_AF-A0A7K4I7Q8-F1
#
_entry.id   AF-A0A7K4I7Q8-F1
#
_cell.length_a   1.000
_cell.length_b   1.000
_cell.length_c   1.000
_cell.angle_alpha   90.00
_cell.angle_beta   90.00
_cell.angle_gamma   90.00
#
_symmetry.space_group_name_H-M   'P 1'
#
loop_
_entity.id
_entity.type
_entity.pdbx_description
1 polymer ?
#
loop_
_entity_poly.entity_id
_entity_poly.type
_entity_poly.pdbx_seq_one_letter_code
_entity_poly.pdbx_strand_id
1 'polypeptide(L)'
;MAVEILDIVVRVGLTLATAFLFGIVFSAYLRLKNSKMLLISIGFGIFLAHALITIPELISETYQIALNENIHLLIHLVALIFILFGILKD
;
A
#
# COMPACT_ATOMS: atom_id res chain seq x y z
N MET A 1 -14.68 -16.34 15.44
CA MET A 1 -15.41 -15.08 15.75
C MET A 1 -14.54 -13.95 16.29
N ALA A 2 -13.96 -14.00 17.50
CA ALA A 2 -13.18 -12.87 18.04
C ALA A 2 -11.89 -12.57 17.24
N VAL A 3 -11.19 -13.63 16.81
CA VAL A 3 -9.96 -13.52 15.99
C VAL A 3 -10.26 -13.01 14.57
N GLU A 4 -11.40 -13.40 13.99
CA GLU A 4 -11.84 -12.95 12.66
C GLU A 4 -12.23 -11.47 12.66
N ILE A 5 -12.96 -11.02 13.69
CA ILE A 5 -13.32 -9.61 13.84
C ILE A 5 -12.06 -8.76 14.05
N LEU A 6 -11.09 -9.25 14.81
CA LEU A 6 -9.81 -8.56 15.01
C LEU A 6 -9.04 -8.42 13.69
N ASP A 7 -8.94 -9.48 12.88
CA ASP A 7 -8.26 -9.43 11.58
C ASP A 7 -8.93 -8.41 10.64
N ILE A 8 -10.26 -8.40 10.58
CA ILE A 8 -11.02 -7.43 9.79
C ILE A 8 -10.70 -6.00 10.25
N VAL A 9 -10.79 -5.73 11.55
CA VAL A 9 -10.56 -4.38 12.10
C VAL A 9 -9.13 -3.92 11.83
N VAL A 10 -8.14 -4.80 12.01
CA VAL A 10 -6.73 -4.48 11.75
C VAL A 10 -6.49 -4.20 10.28
N ARG A 11 -6.99 -5.04 9.37
CA ARG A 11 -6.82 -4.85 7.92
C ARG A 11 -7.49 -3.56 7.45
N VAL A 12 -8.75 -3.33 7.83
CA VAL A 12 -9.47 -2.09 7.47
C VAL A 12 -8.76 -0.86 8.04
N GLY A 13 -8.32 -0.91 9.29
CA GLY A 13 -7.55 0.16 9.92
C GLY A 13 -6.25 0.45 9.19
N LEU A 14 -5.52 -0.60 8.78
CA LEU A 14 -4.29 -0.48 8.00
C LEU A 14 -4.54 0.13 6.62
N THR A 15 -5.61 -0.29 5.93
CA THR A 15 -5.97 0.29 4.63
C THR A 15 -6.31 1.77 4.75
N LEU A 16 -7.07 2.16 5.78
CA LEU A 16 -7.39 3.58 6.05
C LEU A 16 -6.14 4.39 6.37
N ALA A 17 -5.25 3.88 7.23
CA ALA A 17 -3.98 4.55 7.56
C ALA A 17 -3.11 4.73 6.30
N THR A 18 -3.04 3.70 5.45
CA THR A 18 -2.28 3.74 4.19
C THR A 18 -2.88 4.73 3.20
N ALA A 19 -4.21 4.79 3.11
CA ALA A 19 -4.92 5.76 2.26
C ALA A 19 -4.64 7.20 2.72
N PHE A 20 -4.65 7.43 4.03
CA PHE A 20 -4.35 8.73 4.60
C PHE A 20 -2.89 9.16 4.33
N LEU A 21 -1.93 8.26 4.54
CA LEU A 21 -0.52 8.50 4.23
C LEU A 21 -0.30 8.80 2.75
N PHE A 22 -0.90 8.00 1.86
CA PHE A 22 -0.87 8.28 0.42
C PHE A 22 -1.46 9.65 0.11
N GLY A 23 -2.59 10.02 0.72
CA GLY A 23 -3.19 11.34 0.55
C GLY A 23 -2.25 12.49 0.92
N ILE A 24 -1.51 12.37 2.02
CA ILE A 24 -0.50 13.37 2.42
C ILE A 24 0.63 13.44 1.39
N VAL A 25 1.21 12.30 1.03
CA VAL A 25 2.35 12.22 0.10
C VAL A 25 1.96 12.73 -1.29
N PHE A 26 0.78 12.34 -1.78
CA PHE A 26 0.24 12.79 -3.05
C PHE A 26 -0.06 14.28 -3.03
N SER A 27 -0.61 14.82 -1.94
CA SER A 27 -0.80 16.27 -1.78
C SER A 27 0.53 17.03 -1.80
N ALA A 28 1.57 16.48 -1.17
CA ALA A 28 2.91 17.05 -1.23
C ALA A 28 3.51 16.98 -2.65
N TYR A 29 3.26 15.90 -3.40
CA TYR A 29 3.59 15.81 -4.82
C TYR A 29 2.85 16.87 -5.64
N LEU A 30 1.55 17.06 -5.46
CA LEU A 30 0.77 18.08 -6.19
C LEU A 30 1.29 19.50 -5.95
N ARG A 31 1.82 19.77 -4.74
CA ARG A 31 2.42 21.06 -4.39
C ARG A 31 3.81 21.25 -4.99
N LEU A 32 4.71 20.28 -4.86
CA LEU A 32 6.11 20.40 -5.28
C LEU A 32 6.35 20.08 -6.76
N LYS A 33 5.51 19.21 -7.34
CA LYS A 33 5.52 18.76 -8.74
C LYS A 33 6.89 18.29 -9.27
N ASN A 34 7.77 17.82 -8.39
CA ASN A 34 9.08 17.31 -8.79
C ASN A 34 9.04 15.79 -8.98
N SER A 35 9.99 15.26 -9.77
CA SER A 35 10.06 13.83 -10.05
C SER A 35 10.44 12.99 -8.84
N LYS A 36 11.08 13.58 -7.82
CA LYS A 36 11.38 12.93 -6.54
C LYS A 36 10.09 12.54 -5.81
N MET A 37 9.20 13.50 -5.62
CA MET A 37 7.92 13.28 -4.97
C MET A 37 6.99 12.40 -5.80
N LEU A 38 7.12 12.42 -7.14
CA LEU A 38 6.40 11.46 -8.00
C LEU A 38 6.80 10.03 -7.66
N LEU A 39 8.10 9.71 -7.57
CA LEU A 39 8.58 8.36 -7.25
C LEU A 39 8.11 7.92 -5.85
N ILE A 40 8.23 8.80 -4.86
CA ILE A 40 7.75 8.51 -3.49
C ILE A 40 6.24 8.27 -3.50
N SER A 41 5.48 9.11 -4.22
CA SER A 41 4.02 8.96 -4.35
C SER A 41 3.63 7.67 -5.05
N ILE A 42 4.38 7.21 -6.06
CA ILE A 42 4.14 5.92 -6.72
C ILE A 42 4.33 4.78 -5.72
N GLY A 43 5.40 4.80 -4.91
CA GLY A 43 5.63 3.77 -3.89
C GLY A 43 4.50 3.70 -2.86
N PHE A 44 4.06 4.84 -2.32
CA PHE A 44 2.88 4.87 -1.43
C PHE A 44 1.59 4.47 -2.14
N GLY A 45 1.45 4.76 -3.43
CA GLY A 45 0.32 4.33 -4.25
C GLY A 45 0.26 2.81 -4.41
N ILE A 46 1.41 2.16 -4.58
CA ILE A 46 1.51 0.70 -4.62
C ILE A 46 1.09 0.09 -3.28
N PHE A 47 1.55 0.65 -2.15
CA PHE A 47 1.10 0.20 -0.83
C PHE A 47 -0.41 0.34 -0.64
N LEU A 48 -0.98 1.47 -1.08
CA LEU A 48 -2.42 1.67 -1.01
C LEU A 48 -3.20 0.67 -1.89
N ALA A 49 -2.76 0.48 -3.14
CA ALA A 49 -3.37 -0.50 -4.03
C ALA A 49 -3.32 -1.91 -3.43
N HIS A 50 -2.18 -2.29 -2.85
CA HIS A 50 -2.02 -3.55 -2.16
C HIS A 50 -2.98 -3.70 -0.98
N ALA A 51 -3.06 -2.70 -0.11
CA ALA A 51 -3.96 -2.69 1.05
C ALA A 51 -5.45 -2.69 0.67
N LEU A 52 -5.81 -2.26 -0.54
CA LEU A 52 -7.18 -2.39 -1.06
C LEU A 52 -7.47 -3.79 -1.60
N ILE A 53 -6.48 -4.46 -2.20
CA ILE A 53 -6.62 -5.82 -2.72
C ILE A 53 -6.78 -6.85 -1.58
N THR A 54 -6.21 -6.58 -0.40
CA THR A 54 -6.36 -7.44 0.78
C THR A 54 -7.73 -7.34 1.45
N ILE A 55 -8.61 -6.41 1.02
CA ILE A 55 -10.00 -6.32 1.51
C ILE A 55 -10.87 -7.43 0.91
N PRO A 56 -10.91 -7.66 -0.43
CA PRO A 56 -11.62 -8.80 -1.03
C PRO A 56 -11.23 -10.17 -0.44
N GLU A 57 -9.99 -10.35 0.02
CA GLU A 57 -9.54 -11.57 0.70
C GLU A 57 -10.33 -11.88 1.99
N LEU A 58 -10.94 -10.87 2.62
CA LEU A 58 -11.81 -11.04 3.78
C LEU A 58 -13.17 -11.64 3.42
N ILE A 59 -13.57 -11.58 2.14
CA ILE A 59 -14.92 -11.88 1.68
C ILE A 59 -14.96 -13.17 0.85
N SER A 60 -13.84 -13.58 0.24
CA SER A 60 -13.79 -14.73 -0.67
C SER A 60 -12.47 -15.50 -0.58
N GLU A 61 -12.57 -16.80 -0.26
CA GLU A 61 -11.44 -17.74 -0.25
C GLU A 61 -10.79 -17.91 -1.64
N THR A 62 -11.50 -17.59 -2.72
CA THR A 62 -10.97 -17.67 -4.09
C THR A 62 -9.86 -16.64 -4.33
N TYR A 63 -9.87 -15.52 -3.60
CA TYR A 63 -8.82 -14.50 -3.66
C TYR A 63 -7.59 -14.85 -2.81
N GLN A 64 -7.75 -15.68 -1.76
CA GLN A 64 -6.63 -16.16 -0.94
C GLN A 64 -5.65 -17.05 -1.75
N ILE A 65 -6.11 -17.66 -2.84
CA ILE A 65 -5.30 -18.56 -3.68
C ILE A 65 -4.43 -17.77 -4.69
N ALA A 66 -4.84 -16.55 -5.06
CA ALA A 66 -4.15 -15.76 -6.09
C ALA A 66 -2.95 -14.97 -5.55
N LEU A 67 -2.89 -14.68 -4.25
CA LEU A 67 -1.82 -13.92 -3.61
C LEU A 67 -1.14 -14.78 -2.53
N ASN A 68 -0.07 -15.48 -2.93
CA ASN A 68 0.85 -16.13 -2.00
C ASN A 68 1.65 -15.07 -1.22
N GLU A 69 2.06 -15.36 0.02
CA GLU A 69 2.94 -14.54 0.88
C GLU A 69 4.15 -13.96 0.11
N ASN A 70 4.77 -14.76 -0.77
CA ASN A 70 5.88 -14.30 -1.62
C ASN A 70 5.50 -13.13 -2.54
N ILE A 71 4.26 -13.11 -3.04
CA ILE A 71 3.74 -12.04 -3.89
C ILE A 71 3.47 -10.78 -3.05
N HIS A 72 2.94 -10.92 -1.83
CA HIS A 72 2.80 -9.80 -0.90
C HIS A 72 4.17 -9.15 -0.64
N LEU A 73 5.20 -9.94 -0.32
CA LEU A 73 6.56 -9.44 -0.09
C LEU A 73 7.15 -8.77 -1.34
N LEU A 74 6.93 -9.34 -2.52
CA LEU A 74 7.39 -8.75 -3.78
C LEU A 74 6.77 -7.38 -4.02
N ILE A 75 5.45 -7.23 -3.79
CA ILE A 75 4.75 -5.94 -3.95
C ILE A 75 5.33 -4.90 -2.98
N HIS A 76 5.58 -5.27 -1.73
CA HIS A 76 6.21 -4.39 -0.75
C HIS A 76 7.62 -3.99 -1.19
N LEU A 77 8.43 -4.93 -1.68
CA LEU A 77 9.78 -4.66 -2.17
C LEU A 77 9.76 -3.66 -3.33
N VAL A 78 8.86 -3.86 -4.30
CA VAL A 78 8.70 -2.94 -5.44
C VAL A 78 8.32 -1.54 -4.95
N ALA A 79 7.35 -1.43 -4.03
CA ALA A 79 6.96 -0.15 -3.44
C ALA A 79 8.14 0.55 -2.75
N LEU A 80 8.93 -0.19 -1.98
CA LEU A 80 10.12 0.32 -1.29
C LEU A 80 11.23 0.76 -2.27
N ILE A 81 11.40 0.07 -3.39
CA ILE A 81 12.36 0.46 -4.44
C ILE A 81 11.99 1.83 -5.02
N PHE A 82 10.71 2.09 -5.30
CA PHE A 82 10.27 3.40 -5.77
C PHE A 82 10.52 4.51 -4.75
N ILE A 83 10.25 4.25 -3.47
CA ILE A 83 10.52 5.20 -2.38
C ILE A 83 12.03 5.45 -2.27
N LEU A 84 12.84 4.39 -2.29
CA LEU A 84 14.30 4.49 -2.21
C LEU A 84 14.86 5.34 -3.36
N PHE A 85 14.47 5.06 -4.61
CA PHE A 85 14.89 5.88 -5.74
C PHE A 85 14.40 7.32 -5.64
N GLY A 86 13.20 7.55 -5.12
CA GLY A 86 12.72 8.90 -4.83
C GLY A 86 13.60 9.62 -3.80
N ILE A 87 13.98 8.95 -2.71
CA ILE A 87 14.83 9.52 -1.65
C ILE A 87 16.23 9.85 -2.18
N LEU A 88 16.86 8.90 -2.88
CA LEU A 88 18.22 9.01 -3.43
C LEU A 88 18.33 9.95 -4.63
N LYS A 89 17.20 10.31 -5.24
CA LYS A 89 17.16 11.33 -6.29
C LYS A 89 17.40 12.69 -5.64
N ASP A 90 18.65 13.13 -5.71
CA ASP A 90 19.08 14.52 -5.51
C ASP A 90 18.91 15.31 -6.81
#